data_AF-A0A3C0NV52-F1
#
_entry.id   AF-A0A3C0NV52-F1
#
_cell.length_a   1.000
_cell.length_b   1.000
_cell.length_c   1.000
_cell.angle_alpha   90.00
_cell.angle_beta   90.00
_cell.angle_gamma   90.00
#
_symmetry.space_group_name_H-M   'P 1'
#
loop_
_entity.id
_entity.type
_entity.pdbx_description
1 polymer ?
#
loop_
_entity_poly.entity_id
_entity_poly.type
_entity_poly.pdbx_seq_one_letter_code
_entity_poly.pdbx_strand_id
1 'polypeptide(L)'
;WRIGYAAGPANIIKAMEILQSQSTSNPTSISQYAAEAALSGSQECIKPMVTAFKERHQYVVDRFNAMPGLSCLMAGGAFYAFPDARTAIANLHQAGKIKEATDMALAEYLLESFNVAVVPGSAFGAEGYFRISFATSMENLREALDRIEKALS
;
A
#
# COMPACT_ATOMS: atom_id res chain seq x y z
N TRP A 1 -9.56 -3.29 -17.88
CA TRP A 1 -8.76 -2.06 -17.91
C TRP A 1 -7.30 -2.37 -18.20
N ARG A 2 -6.43 -2.60 -17.22
CA ARG A 2 -5.00 -3.00 -17.44
C ARG A 2 -4.29 -2.21 -18.56
N ILE A 3 -4.38 -0.88 -18.51
CA ILE A 3 -3.68 0.02 -19.43
C ILE A 3 -2.57 0.73 -18.66
N GLY A 4 -1.38 0.74 -19.26
CA GLY A 4 -0.26 1.60 -18.89
C GLY A 4 0.36 2.15 -20.17
N TYR A 5 1.02 3.31 -20.09
CA TYR A 5 1.71 3.93 -21.20
C TYR A 5 3.02 4.54 -20.73
N ALA A 6 3.96 4.69 -21.65
CA ALA A 6 5.24 5.35 -21.43
C ALA A 6 5.58 6.24 -22.63
N ALA A 7 6.33 7.31 -22.37
CA ALA A 7 6.89 8.17 -23.38
C ALA A 7 8.39 8.31 -23.13
N GLY A 8 9.18 8.32 -24.20
CA GLY A 8 10.65 8.32 -24.09
C GLY A 8 11.32 8.37 -25.46
N PRO A 9 12.65 8.18 -25.52
CA PRO A 9 13.41 8.19 -26.76
C PRO A 9 12.87 7.19 -27.80
N ALA A 10 12.73 7.63 -29.05
CA ALA A 10 12.07 6.86 -30.10
C ALA A 10 12.71 5.47 -30.34
N ASN A 11 14.03 5.38 -30.26
CA ASN A 11 14.76 4.11 -30.37
C ASN A 11 14.41 3.12 -29.24
N ILE A 12 14.19 3.61 -28.02
CA ILE A 12 13.77 2.79 -26.87
C ILE A 12 12.32 2.34 -27.05
N ILE A 13 11.41 3.27 -27.39
CA ILE A 13 9.99 2.94 -27.61
C ILE A 13 9.85 1.91 -28.74
N LYS A 14 10.63 2.02 -29.82
CA LYS A 14 10.60 1.04 -30.90
C LYS A 14 11.06 -0.35 -30.45
N ALA A 15 12.09 -0.43 -29.61
CA ALA A 15 12.53 -1.69 -29.04
C ALA A 15 11.46 -2.30 -28.11
N MET A 16 10.78 -1.48 -27.30
CA MET A 16 9.67 -1.91 -26.46
C MET A 16 8.49 -2.45 -27.28
N GLU A 17 8.14 -1.81 -28.39
CA GLU A 17 7.09 -2.25 -29.32
C GLU A 17 7.39 -3.65 -29.90
N ILE A 18 8.62 -3.89 -30.35
CA ILE A 18 9.06 -5.19 -30.87
C ILE A 18 8.89 -6.27 -29.80
N LEU A 19 9.33 -6.00 -28.57
CA LEU A 19 9.21 -6.93 -27.45
C LEU A 19 7.73 -7.21 -27.10
N GLN A 20 6.90 -6.17 -27.06
CA GLN A 20 5.48 -6.31 -26.76
C GLN A 20 4.75 -7.14 -27.83
N SER A 21 5.09 -6.96 -29.11
CA SER A 21 4.48 -7.72 -30.22
C SER A 21 4.67 -9.22 -30.07
N GLN A 22 5.75 -9.68 -29.43
CA GLN A 22 6.04 -11.10 -29.20
C GLN A 22 5.60 -11.59 -27.82
N SER A 23 5.22 -10.68 -26.90
CA SER A 23 4.83 -11.04 -25.54
C SER A 23 3.31 -11.06 -25.36
N THR A 24 2.62 -10.01 -25.82
CA THR A 24 1.19 -9.81 -25.55
C THR A 24 0.42 -9.22 -26.74
N SER A 25 1.11 -8.91 -27.85
CA SER A 25 0.54 -8.17 -28.98
C SER A 25 0.07 -6.76 -28.58
N ASN A 26 -1.24 -6.50 -28.61
CA ASN A 26 -1.85 -5.21 -28.28
C ASN A 26 -2.67 -5.32 -26.98
N PRO A 27 -2.76 -4.25 -26.17
CA PRO A 27 -3.68 -4.22 -25.03
C PRO A 27 -5.14 -4.30 -25.52
N THR A 28 -6.05 -4.76 -24.65
CA THR A 28 -7.47 -4.95 -24.97
C THR A 28 -8.11 -3.69 -25.56
N SER A 29 -8.67 -3.78 -26.77
CA SER A 29 -9.27 -2.65 -27.51
C SER A 29 -10.31 -1.87 -26.71
N ILE A 30 -11.24 -2.56 -26.04
CA ILE A 30 -12.26 -1.92 -25.19
C ILE A 30 -11.64 -1.08 -24.07
N SER A 31 -10.53 -1.55 -23.48
CA SER A 31 -9.84 -0.79 -22.43
C SER A 31 -9.04 0.39 -22.98
N GLN A 32 -8.59 0.34 -24.23
CA GLN A 32 -7.94 1.48 -24.89
C GLN A 32 -8.93 2.65 -25.05
N TYR A 33 -10.15 2.39 -25.55
CA TYR A 33 -11.20 3.41 -25.66
C TYR A 33 -11.60 4.02 -24.31
N ALA A 34 -11.65 3.20 -23.25
CA ALA A 34 -11.92 3.73 -21.92
C ALA A 34 -10.77 4.57 -21.35
N ALA A 35 -9.51 4.22 -21.67
CA ALA A 35 -8.36 5.02 -21.28
C ALA A 35 -8.32 6.36 -22.02
N GLU A 36 -8.67 6.37 -23.30
CA GLU A 36 -8.86 7.60 -24.07
C GLU A 36 -9.93 8.50 -23.43
N ALA A 37 -11.11 7.95 -23.11
CA ALA A 37 -12.16 8.69 -22.42
C ALA A 37 -11.72 9.22 -21.05
N ALA A 38 -10.94 8.44 -20.29
CA ALA A 38 -10.39 8.86 -19.00
C ALA A 38 -9.37 10.01 -19.13
N LEU A 39 -8.56 10.04 -20.19
CA LEU A 39 -7.53 11.06 -20.41
C LEU A 39 -8.08 12.34 -21.05
N SER A 40 -8.98 12.20 -22.01
CA SER A 40 -9.54 13.32 -22.80
C SER A 40 -10.78 13.95 -22.15
N GLY A 41 -11.46 13.21 -21.28
CA GLY A 41 -12.65 13.69 -20.57
C GLY A 41 -12.33 14.59 -19.37
N SER A 42 -13.39 14.95 -18.65
CA SER A 42 -13.27 15.76 -17.42
C SER A 42 -12.46 15.04 -16.34
N GLN A 43 -11.50 15.77 -15.76
CA GLN A 43 -10.65 15.27 -14.66
C GLN A 43 -11.25 15.58 -13.27
N GLU A 44 -12.46 16.13 -13.21
CA GLU A 44 -13.09 16.57 -11.95
C GLU A 44 -13.31 15.43 -10.94
N CYS A 45 -13.40 14.18 -11.41
CA CYS A 45 -13.53 13.01 -10.53
C CYS A 45 -12.29 12.80 -9.63
N ILE A 46 -11.11 13.30 -10.02
CA ILE A 46 -9.85 13.12 -9.27
C ILE A 46 -9.85 13.92 -7.96
N LYS A 47 -10.40 15.13 -7.96
CA LYS A 47 -10.38 16.03 -6.79
C LYS A 47 -11.01 15.41 -5.52
N PRO A 48 -12.24 14.85 -5.56
CA PRO A 48 -12.82 14.20 -4.39
C PRO A 48 -12.05 12.93 -3.99
N MET A 49 -11.50 12.18 -4.95
CA MET A 49 -10.65 11.01 -4.65
C MET A 49 -9.39 11.42 -3.87
N VAL A 50 -8.66 12.42 -4.35
CA VAL A 50 -7.45 12.94 -3.67
C VAL A 50 -7.78 13.47 -2.27
N THR A 51 -8.90 14.18 -2.13
CA THR A 51 -9.35 14.69 -0.82
C THR A 51 -9.60 13.54 0.16
N ALA A 52 -10.38 12.54 -0.25
CA ALA A 52 -10.64 11.36 0.58
C ALA A 52 -9.36 10.58 0.94
N PHE A 53 -8.40 10.47 0.02
CA PHE A 53 -7.12 9.81 0.29
C PHE A 53 -6.25 10.59 1.28
N LYS A 54 -6.24 11.93 1.22
CA LYS A 54 -5.52 12.77 2.17
C LYS A 54 -6.07 12.61 3.60
N GLU A 55 -7.39 12.63 3.74
CA GLU A 55 -8.06 12.42 5.04
C GLU A 55 -7.72 11.05 5.64
N ARG A 56 -7.81 9.99 4.83
CA ARG A 56 -7.45 8.62 5.24
C ARG A 56 -5.97 8.50 5.62
N HIS A 57 -5.10 9.09 4.81
CA HIS A 57 -3.66 9.05 5.03
C HIS A 57 -3.29 9.71 6.36
N GLN A 58 -3.80 10.93 6.60
CA GLN A 58 -3.58 11.66 7.85
C GLN A 58 -4.04 10.83 9.05
N TYR A 59 -5.27 10.31 9.00
CA TYR A 59 -5.82 9.49 10.07
C TYR A 59 -4.97 8.25 10.39
N VAL A 60 -4.54 7.51 9.36
CA VAL A 60 -3.73 6.29 9.53
C VAL A 60 -2.36 6.62 10.13
N VAL A 61 -1.69 7.65 9.62
CA VAL A 61 -0.35 8.04 10.11
C VAL A 61 -0.43 8.53 11.56
N ASP A 62 -1.41 9.36 11.89
CA ASP A 62 -1.61 9.86 13.27
C ASP A 62 -1.88 8.72 14.24
N ARG A 63 -2.74 7.77 13.86
CA ARG A 63 -3.03 6.59 14.68
C ARG A 63 -1.79 5.74 14.91
N PHE A 64 -1.01 5.43 13.88
CA PHE A 64 0.22 4.67 14.07
C PHE A 64 1.23 5.40 14.96
N ASN A 65 1.38 6.72 14.82
CA ASN A 65 2.28 7.49 15.67
C ASN A 65 1.81 7.62 17.12
N ALA A 66 0.54 7.33 17.41
CA ALA A 66 0.02 7.23 18.77
C ALA A 66 0.20 5.83 19.39
N MET A 67 0.46 4.80 18.58
CA MET A 67 0.62 3.42 19.05
C MET A 67 2.04 3.17 19.58
N PRO A 68 2.20 2.56 20.76
CA PRO A 68 3.51 2.24 21.31
C PRO A 68 4.33 1.32 20.39
N GLY A 69 5.59 1.71 20.14
CA GLY A 69 6.53 0.91 19.36
C GLY A 69 6.38 1.02 17.85
N LEU A 70 5.50 1.90 17.36
CA LEU A 70 5.40 2.27 15.95
C LEU A 70 5.87 3.71 15.71
N SER A 71 6.39 3.96 14.49
CA SER A 71 6.66 5.30 13.99
C SER A 71 6.37 5.34 12.48
N CYS A 72 5.58 6.29 12.02
CA CYS A 72 5.15 6.39 10.63
C CYS A 72 5.39 7.79 10.07
N LEU A 73 6.17 7.86 8.99
CA LEU A 73 6.36 9.10 8.24
C LEU A 73 5.13 9.42 7.39
N MET A 74 4.87 10.72 7.22
CA MET A 74 3.87 11.20 6.27
C MET A 74 4.39 11.03 4.84
N ALA A 75 3.68 10.25 4.03
CA ALA A 75 4.03 10.02 2.62
C ALA A 75 3.72 11.24 1.73
N GLY A 76 4.56 11.48 0.70
CA GLY A 76 4.33 12.53 -0.30
C GLY A 76 3.24 12.21 -1.35
N GLY A 77 2.72 10.98 -1.36
CA GLY A 77 1.73 10.52 -2.34
C GLY A 77 1.44 9.02 -2.25
N ALA A 78 0.77 8.48 -3.27
CA ALA A 78 0.19 7.13 -3.29
C ALA A 78 -0.88 6.93 -2.20
N PHE A 79 -1.17 5.66 -1.85
CA PHE A 79 -2.21 5.30 -0.87
C PHE A 79 -1.74 4.23 0.13
N TYR A 80 -0.46 4.29 0.51
CA TYR A 80 0.16 3.35 1.44
C TYR A 80 0.80 4.08 2.63
N ALA A 81 0.65 3.53 3.82
CA ALA A 81 1.47 3.88 4.98
C ALA A 81 2.50 2.77 5.22
N PHE A 82 3.68 3.16 5.71
CA PHE A 82 4.83 2.27 5.89
C PHE A 82 5.50 2.50 7.24
N PRO A 83 4.83 2.17 8.36
CA PRO A 83 5.38 2.34 9.70
C PRO A 83 6.61 1.46 9.96
N ASP A 84 7.57 2.02 10.68
CA ASP A 84 8.62 1.31 11.40
C ASP A 84 7.99 0.61 12.61
N ALA A 85 8.15 -0.70 12.70
CA ALA A 85 7.60 -1.54 13.75
C ALA A 85 8.67 -2.30 14.55
N ARG A 86 9.96 -1.96 14.39
CA ARG A 86 11.07 -2.71 15.01
C ARG A 86 10.94 -2.79 16.53
N THR A 87 10.53 -1.71 17.19
CA THR A 87 10.29 -1.69 18.64
C THR A 87 9.08 -2.55 19.02
N ALA A 88 7.97 -2.43 18.29
CA ALA A 88 6.79 -3.27 18.50
C ALA A 88 7.11 -4.77 18.34
N ILE A 89 7.84 -5.15 17.29
CA ILE A 89 8.28 -6.52 17.03
C ILE A 89 9.10 -7.07 18.20
N ALA A 90 10.10 -6.30 18.67
CA ALA A 90 10.92 -6.71 19.81
C ALA A 90 10.08 -6.94 21.08
N ASN A 91 9.14 -6.03 21.37
CA ASN A 91 8.26 -6.14 22.53
C ASN A 91 7.35 -7.37 22.45
N LEU A 92 6.74 -7.61 21.29
CA LEU A 92 5.88 -8.77 21.07
C LEU A 92 6.64 -10.10 21.19
N HIS A 93 7.87 -10.14 20.68
CA HIS A 93 8.72 -11.31 20.79
C HIS A 93 9.12 -11.57 22.24
N GLN A 94 9.53 -10.54 22.99
CA GLN A 94 9.85 -10.66 24.40
C GLN A 94 8.64 -11.12 25.24
N ALA A 95 7.43 -10.69 24.87
CA ALA A 95 6.18 -11.12 25.49
C ALA A 95 5.73 -12.54 25.07
N GLY A 96 6.45 -13.21 24.17
CA GLY A 96 6.10 -14.54 23.65
C GLY A 96 4.87 -14.57 22.74
N LYS A 97 4.40 -13.41 22.25
CA LYS A 97 3.25 -13.30 21.34
C LYS A 97 3.59 -13.68 19.91
N ILE A 98 4.83 -13.43 19.49
CA ILE A 98 5.37 -13.85 18.20
C ILE A 98 6.61 -14.71 18.41
N LYS A 99 6.77 -15.75 17.58
CA LYS A 99 7.85 -16.73 17.71
C LYS A 99 9.22 -16.15 17.34
N GLU A 100 9.24 -15.25 16.38
CA GLU A 100 10.46 -14.64 15.84
C GLU A 100 10.34 -13.12 15.86
N ALA A 101 11.45 -12.42 16.07
CA ALA A 101 11.49 -10.96 16.04
C ALA A 101 11.63 -10.42 14.59
N THR A 102 10.70 -10.79 13.71
CA THR A 102 10.68 -10.41 12.29
C THR A 102 9.38 -9.72 11.91
N ASP A 103 9.40 -8.92 10.83
CA ASP A 103 8.18 -8.29 10.29
C ASP A 103 7.21 -9.30 9.67
N MET A 104 7.72 -10.43 9.16
CA MET A 104 6.91 -11.56 8.71
C MET A 104 6.10 -12.13 9.87
N ALA A 105 6.74 -12.41 11.02
CA ALA A 105 6.03 -12.93 12.18
C ALA A 105 5.00 -11.93 12.73
N LEU A 106 5.27 -10.63 12.66
CA LEU A 106 4.27 -9.60 12.97
C LEU A 106 3.08 -9.64 11.99
N ALA A 107 3.34 -9.72 10.67
CA ALA A 107 2.28 -9.75 9.66
C ALA A 107 1.39 -10.99 9.81
N GLU A 108 1.99 -12.16 10.05
CA GLU A 108 1.27 -13.40 10.34
C GLU A 108 0.46 -13.28 11.64
N TYR A 109 1.03 -12.72 12.70
CA TYR A 109 0.33 -12.51 13.96
C TYR A 109 -0.90 -11.61 13.83
N LEU A 110 -0.77 -10.48 13.14
CA LEU A 110 -1.88 -9.57 12.86
C LEU A 110 -2.97 -10.25 12.03
N LEU A 111 -2.58 -11.08 11.06
CA LEU A 111 -3.52 -11.81 10.21
C LEU A 111 -4.26 -12.90 10.99
N GLU A 112 -3.55 -13.80 11.64
CA GLU A 112 -4.12 -15.00 12.27
C GLU A 112 -4.87 -14.68 13.56
N SER A 113 -4.34 -13.78 14.39
CA SER A 113 -4.91 -13.48 15.72
C SER A 113 -5.89 -12.30 15.70
N PHE A 114 -5.72 -11.37 14.75
CA PHE A 114 -6.50 -10.12 14.70
C PHE A 114 -7.23 -9.90 13.38
N ASN A 115 -7.11 -10.80 12.39
CA ASN A 115 -7.78 -10.68 11.09
C ASN A 115 -7.46 -9.36 10.37
N VAL A 116 -6.21 -8.89 10.47
CA VAL A 116 -5.71 -7.71 9.74
C VAL A 116 -4.55 -8.12 8.85
N ALA A 117 -4.77 -8.08 7.54
CA ALA A 117 -3.74 -8.38 6.55
C ALA A 117 -2.89 -7.14 6.25
N VAL A 118 -1.59 -7.24 6.51
CA VAL A 118 -0.56 -6.27 6.10
C VAL A 118 0.50 -6.98 5.27
N VAL A 119 1.36 -6.21 4.57
CA VAL A 119 2.49 -6.80 3.84
C VAL A 119 3.78 -6.48 4.60
N PRO A 120 4.61 -7.47 4.97
CA PRO A 120 5.85 -7.22 5.70
C PRO A 120 6.83 -6.38 4.86
N GLY A 121 7.63 -5.56 5.54
CA GLY A 121 8.59 -4.64 4.94
C GLY A 121 9.73 -5.35 4.23
N SER A 122 10.12 -6.53 4.70
CA SER A 122 11.09 -7.44 4.08
C SER A 122 10.75 -7.78 2.63
N ALA A 123 9.47 -7.85 2.26
CA ALA A 123 9.03 -8.03 0.86
C ALA A 123 9.37 -6.83 -0.06
N PHE A 124 9.70 -5.68 0.54
CA PHE A 124 10.15 -4.46 -0.13
C PHE A 124 11.63 -4.13 0.14
N GLY A 125 12.38 -5.04 0.77
CA GLY A 125 13.78 -4.82 1.14
C GLY A 125 13.99 -3.92 2.36
N ALA A 126 12.96 -3.74 3.21
CA ALA A 126 13.00 -2.90 4.41
C ALA A 126 12.51 -3.68 5.64
N GLU A 127 13.36 -4.55 6.17
CA GLU A 127 13.03 -5.39 7.32
C GLU A 127 12.65 -4.58 8.57
N GLY A 128 11.61 -5.04 9.27
CA GLY A 128 11.10 -4.41 10.49
C GLY A 128 10.02 -3.35 10.25
N TYR A 129 9.61 -3.17 9.01
CA TYR A 129 8.49 -2.31 8.61
C TYR A 129 7.30 -3.17 8.19
N PHE A 130 6.14 -2.56 7.99
CA PHE A 130 5.06 -3.19 7.23
C PHE A 130 4.30 -2.16 6.41
N ARG A 131 3.62 -2.61 5.35
CA ARG A 131 2.81 -1.77 4.46
C ARG A 131 1.33 -2.03 4.69
N ILE A 132 0.56 -0.95 4.87
CA ILE A 132 -0.90 -0.98 4.84
C ILE A 132 -1.43 -0.07 3.71
N SER A 133 -2.43 -0.54 2.98
CA SER A 133 -3.15 0.27 2.00
C SER A 133 -4.32 0.96 2.68
N PHE A 134 -4.45 2.27 2.47
CA PHE A 134 -5.61 3.04 2.94
C PHE A 134 -6.62 3.35 1.82
N ALA A 135 -6.57 2.58 0.73
CA ALA A 135 -7.57 2.56 -0.33
C ALA A 135 -8.81 1.73 0.04
N THR A 136 -9.46 2.10 1.14
CA THR A 136 -10.69 1.46 1.65
C THR A 136 -11.56 2.48 2.38
N SER A 137 -12.67 2.07 2.98
CA SER A 137 -13.54 2.95 3.76
C SER A 137 -12.87 3.40 5.07
N MET A 138 -13.26 4.57 5.58
CA MET A 138 -12.82 5.03 6.91
C MET A 138 -13.23 4.07 8.02
N GLU A 139 -14.39 3.42 7.89
CA GLU A 139 -14.87 2.41 8.84
C GLU A 139 -13.91 1.22 8.94
N ASN A 140 -13.50 0.67 7.79
CA ASN A 140 -12.53 -0.42 7.76
C ASN A 140 -11.17 0.00 8.31
N LEU A 141 -10.75 1.25 8.09
CA LEU A 141 -9.50 1.76 8.65
C LEU A 141 -9.56 1.91 10.17
N ARG A 142 -10.67 2.40 10.72
CA ARG A 142 -10.88 2.47 12.18
C ARG A 142 -10.77 1.09 12.79
N GLU A 143 -11.57 0.15 12.30
CA GLU A 143 -11.60 -1.23 12.81
C GLU A 143 -10.23 -1.91 12.71
N ALA A 144 -9.54 -1.78 11.57
CA ALA A 144 -8.22 -2.39 11.38
C ALA A 144 -7.18 -1.80 12.34
N LEU A 145 -7.17 -0.48 12.54
CA LEU A 145 -6.22 0.18 13.43
C LEU A 145 -6.50 -0.11 14.91
N ASP A 146 -7.77 -0.21 15.31
CA ASP A 146 -8.17 -0.59 16.67
C ASP A 146 -7.69 -2.02 16.99
N ARG A 147 -7.78 -2.93 16.01
CA ARG A 147 -7.26 -4.29 16.14
C ARG A 147 -5.74 -4.34 16.21
N ILE A 148 -5.03 -3.53 15.40
CA ILE A 148 -3.57 -3.42 15.47
C ILE A 148 -3.15 -2.90 16.84
N GLU A 149 -3.77 -1.82 17.32
CA GLU A 149 -3.46 -1.25 18.64
C GLU A 149 -3.64 -2.27 19.78
N LYS A 150 -4.73 -3.06 19.71
CA LYS A 150 -4.96 -4.17 20.64
C LYS A 150 -3.91 -5.27 20.53
N ALA A 151 -3.41 -5.57 19.33
CA ALA A 151 -2.37 -6.57 19.13
C ALA A 151 -1.03 -6.15 19.75
N LEU A 152 -0.72 -4.86 19.67
CA LEU A 152 0.52 -4.28 20.21
C LEU A 152 0.52 -4.11 21.74
N SER A 153 -0.65 -4.09 22.35
CA SER A 153 -0.85 -3.94 23.81
C SER A 153 -0.57 -5.22 24.58
#